data_AF-A0A9X0K3H7-F1
#
_entry.id   AF-A0A9X0K3H7-F1
#
_cell.length_a   1.000
_cell.length_b   1.000
_cell.length_c   1.000
_cell.angle_alpha   90.00
_cell.angle_beta   90.00
_cell.angle_gamma   90.00
#
_symmetry.space_group_name_H-M   'P 1'
#
loop_
_entity.id
_entity.type
_entity.pdbx_description
1 polymer ?
#
loop_
_entity_poly.entity_id
_entity_poly.type
_entity_poly.pdbx_seq_one_letter_code
_entity_poly.pdbx_strand_id
1 'polypeptide(L)'
;MAGRLLEEDPELAYEHTLAASRRGGRVAVVREAVGIAAYHAGKYADSLRELRTHRRISGSDYNLPLIADSLRGLGRVEKAIELAQSEESANLEPSVKVEMQIVLAGCFADLGKLDEALAALESLEQLNFNRAFSFSPRLFAVYAELLAAAGRTEEAARWEKQVAVAERALGIEEETESFIVDLAPEMDEEEEEAPRARDLVDSEAAADSDETPEEGASSGETAESDAEDDTESAAEQTGIDEEDGLAEVDADHISDEVSEITDEDAAK
;
A
#
# COMPACT_ATOMS: atom_id res chain seq x y z
N MET A 1 10.21 7.35 -4.17
CA MET A 1 9.38 7.62 -5.36
C MET A 1 8.06 6.87 -5.27
N ALA A 2 8.04 5.52 -5.33
CA ALA A 2 6.79 4.75 -5.31
C ALA A 2 5.82 5.08 -4.15
N GLY A 3 6.30 5.22 -2.91
CA GLY A 3 5.42 5.53 -1.77
C GLY A 3 4.69 6.88 -1.83
N ARG A 4 5.20 7.87 -2.58
CA ARG A 4 4.49 9.15 -2.80
C ARG A 4 3.47 9.05 -3.92
N LEU A 5 3.74 8.20 -4.91
CA LEU A 5 2.88 7.98 -6.06
C LEU A 5 1.69 7.06 -5.76
N LEU A 6 1.66 6.36 -4.62
CA LEU A 6 0.57 5.43 -4.30
C LEU A 6 -0.81 6.10 -4.30
N GLU A 7 -0.87 7.39 -3.96
CA GLU A 7 -2.12 8.17 -3.93
C GLU A 7 -2.29 9.00 -5.22
N GLU A 8 -1.19 9.48 -5.82
CA GLU A 8 -1.22 10.35 -7.02
C GLU A 8 -1.30 9.58 -8.35
N ASP A 9 -0.44 8.56 -8.53
CA ASP A 9 -0.34 7.73 -9.74
C ASP A 9 0.01 6.26 -9.35
N PRO A 10 -1.01 5.47 -8.98
CA PRO A 10 -0.83 4.09 -8.56
C PRO A 10 -0.21 3.19 -9.64
N GLU A 11 -0.51 3.46 -10.92
CA GLU A 11 0.02 2.67 -12.03
C GLU A 11 1.54 2.87 -12.15
N LEU A 12 2.00 4.11 -12.11
CA LEU A 12 3.44 4.41 -12.14
C LEU A 12 4.14 3.90 -10.87
N ALA A 13 3.49 3.99 -9.71
CA ALA A 13 4.02 3.39 -8.48
C ALA A 13 4.24 1.88 -8.67
N TYR A 14 3.27 1.18 -9.25
CA TYR A 14 3.37 -0.24 -9.55
C TYR A 14 4.52 -0.55 -10.51
N GLU A 15 4.67 0.19 -11.61
CA GLU A 15 5.80 0.01 -12.54
C GLU A 15 7.16 0.18 -11.87
N HIS A 16 7.30 1.19 -10.99
CA HIS A 16 8.53 1.39 -10.21
C HIS A 16 8.84 0.22 -9.28
N THR A 17 7.82 -0.32 -8.60
CA THR A 17 8.01 -1.49 -7.73
C THR A 17 8.35 -2.75 -8.54
N LEU A 18 7.78 -2.94 -9.73
CA LEU A 18 8.18 -4.04 -10.63
C LEU A 18 9.64 -3.93 -11.04
N ALA A 19 10.12 -2.73 -11.36
CA ALA A 19 11.53 -2.50 -11.67
C ALA A 19 12.47 -2.83 -10.49
N ALA A 20 12.02 -2.59 -9.26
CA ALA A 20 12.73 -3.01 -8.04
C ALA A 20 12.71 -4.54 -7.87
N SER A 21 11.56 -5.18 -8.13
CA SER A 21 11.40 -6.64 -8.06
C SER A 21 12.35 -7.40 -8.99
N ARG A 22 12.64 -6.87 -10.18
CA ARG A 22 13.64 -7.46 -11.10
C ARG A 22 15.03 -7.59 -10.48
N ARG A 23 15.38 -6.74 -9.51
CA ARG A 23 16.68 -6.76 -8.80
C ARG A 23 16.60 -7.40 -7.41
N GLY A 24 15.41 -7.41 -6.80
CA GLY A 24 15.19 -7.78 -5.40
C GLY A 24 14.06 -8.77 -5.16
N GLY A 25 13.69 -9.60 -6.13
CA GLY A 25 12.51 -10.47 -6.06
C GLY A 25 12.52 -11.56 -4.97
N ARG A 26 13.59 -11.72 -4.18
CA ARG A 26 13.61 -12.62 -3.01
C ARG A 26 13.58 -11.86 -1.68
N VAL A 27 13.48 -10.54 -1.72
CA VAL A 27 13.47 -9.68 -0.54
C VAL A 27 12.02 -9.41 -0.15
N ALA A 28 11.65 -9.71 1.11
CA ALA A 28 10.28 -9.56 1.61
C ALA A 28 9.73 -8.14 1.40
N VAL A 29 10.48 -7.11 1.78
CA VAL A 29 10.03 -5.70 1.64
C VAL A 29 9.81 -5.29 0.18
N VAL A 30 10.53 -5.89 -0.76
CA VAL A 30 10.32 -5.63 -2.20
C VAL A 30 9.01 -6.28 -2.65
N ARG A 31 8.70 -7.50 -2.18
CA ARG A 31 7.43 -8.18 -2.45
C ARG A 31 6.25 -7.43 -1.86
N GLU A 32 6.38 -6.95 -0.63
CA GLU A 32 5.39 -6.10 0.02
C GLU A 32 5.12 -4.82 -0.77
N ALA A 33 6.17 -4.09 -1.16
CA ALA A 33 6.03 -2.87 -1.94
C ALA A 33 5.30 -3.11 -3.27
N VAL A 34 5.64 -4.18 -3.99
CA VAL A 34 4.95 -4.54 -5.24
C VAL A 34 3.49 -4.90 -4.97
N GLY A 35 3.21 -5.68 -3.92
CA GLY A 35 1.86 -6.08 -3.55
C GLY A 35 0.97 -4.88 -3.22
N ILE A 36 1.46 -3.95 -2.39
CA ILE A 36 0.74 -2.73 -2.03
C ILE A 36 0.53 -1.84 -3.26
N ALA A 37 1.56 -1.62 -4.09
CA ALA A 37 1.39 -0.80 -5.29
C ALA A 37 0.41 -1.44 -6.30
N ALA A 38 0.46 -2.76 -6.46
CA ALA A 38 -0.50 -3.50 -7.28
C ALA A 38 -1.93 -3.35 -6.76
N TYR A 39 -2.11 -3.39 -5.44
CA TYR A 39 -3.40 -3.20 -4.80
C TYR A 39 -4.02 -1.83 -5.14
N HIS A 40 -3.25 -0.75 -4.95
CA HIS A 40 -3.70 0.60 -5.28
C HIS A 40 -3.91 0.81 -6.79
N ALA A 41 -3.16 0.10 -7.64
CA ALA A 41 -3.35 0.10 -9.10
C ALA A 41 -4.51 -0.79 -9.58
N GLY A 42 -5.29 -1.39 -8.67
CA GLY A 42 -6.40 -2.30 -8.99
C GLY A 42 -5.97 -3.63 -9.61
N LYS A 43 -4.68 -3.98 -9.57
CA LYS A 43 -4.12 -5.25 -10.06
C LYS A 43 -4.24 -6.32 -8.96
N TYR A 44 -5.47 -6.62 -8.54
CA TYR A 44 -5.74 -7.47 -7.37
C TYR A 44 -5.14 -8.87 -7.45
N ALA A 45 -5.04 -9.46 -8.65
CA ALA A 45 -4.39 -10.75 -8.85
C ALA A 45 -2.87 -10.69 -8.55
N ASP A 46 -2.21 -9.63 -8.99
CA ASP A 46 -0.79 -9.41 -8.71
C ASP A 46 -0.57 -9.07 -7.24
N SER A 47 -1.40 -8.19 -6.65
CA SER A 47 -1.41 -7.90 -5.21
C SER A 47 -1.47 -9.18 -4.39
N LEU A 48 -2.46 -10.03 -4.67
CA LEU A 48 -2.67 -11.29 -3.95
C LEU A 48 -1.46 -12.21 -4.02
N ARG A 49 -0.87 -12.37 -5.20
CA ARG A 49 0.33 -13.21 -5.41
C ARG A 49 1.53 -12.68 -4.62
N GLU A 50 1.78 -11.38 -4.69
CA GLU A 50 2.96 -10.75 -4.09
C GLU A 50 2.84 -10.68 -2.56
N LEU A 51 1.66 -10.34 -2.02
CA LEU A 51 1.42 -10.26 -0.58
C LEU A 51 1.43 -11.64 0.10
N ARG A 52 0.93 -12.70 -0.56
CA ARG A 52 1.09 -14.09 -0.09
C ARG A 52 2.55 -14.50 -0.07
N THR A 53 3.30 -14.15 -1.11
CA THR A 53 4.74 -14.41 -1.16
C THR A 53 5.49 -13.67 -0.06
N HIS A 54 5.14 -12.40 0.19
CA HIS A 54 5.65 -11.62 1.31
C HIS A 54 5.36 -12.31 2.64
N ARG A 55 4.11 -12.72 2.90
CA ARG A 55 3.69 -13.42 4.13
C ARG A 55 4.51 -14.69 4.34
N ARG A 56 4.70 -15.51 3.29
CA ARG A 56 5.51 -16.74 3.38
C ARG A 56 6.98 -16.48 3.72
N ILE A 57 7.55 -15.39 3.22
CA ILE A 57 8.97 -15.05 3.48
C ILE A 57 9.15 -14.40 4.85
N SER A 58 8.26 -13.50 5.23
CA SER A 58 8.38 -12.68 6.45
C SER A 58 7.75 -13.32 7.68
N GLY A 59 6.75 -14.19 7.51
CA GLY A 59 5.85 -14.63 8.58
C GLY A 59 4.90 -13.55 9.08
N SER A 60 4.83 -12.38 8.43
CA SER A 60 4.03 -11.24 8.88
C SER A 60 2.61 -11.29 8.33
N ASP A 61 1.65 -11.21 9.25
CA ASP A 61 0.21 -11.15 8.99
C ASP A 61 -0.31 -9.72 8.79
N TYR A 62 0.56 -8.70 8.85
CA TYR A 62 0.19 -7.28 8.75
C TYR A 62 -0.64 -6.95 7.49
N ASN A 63 -0.34 -7.62 6.37
CA ASN A 63 -1.02 -7.39 5.09
C ASN A 63 -2.23 -8.31 4.84
N LEU A 64 -2.68 -9.07 5.84
CA LEU A 64 -3.89 -9.91 5.73
C LEU A 64 -5.13 -9.13 5.24
N PRO A 65 -5.41 -7.89 5.70
CA PRO A 65 -6.55 -7.12 5.19
C PRO A 65 -6.47 -6.87 3.67
N LEU A 66 -5.29 -6.50 3.15
CA LEU A 66 -5.11 -6.26 1.71
C LEU A 66 -5.25 -7.57 0.90
N ILE A 67 -4.85 -8.71 1.46
CA ILE A 67 -5.06 -10.03 0.84
C ILE A 67 -6.57 -10.32 0.75
N ALA A 68 -7.32 -10.11 1.84
CA ALA A 68 -8.76 -10.29 1.88
C ALA A 68 -9.49 -9.34 0.91
N ASP A 69 -9.12 -8.06 0.88
CA ASP A 69 -9.76 -7.09 -0.03
C ASP A 69 -9.39 -7.36 -1.50
N SER A 70 -8.18 -7.88 -1.76
CA SER A 70 -7.82 -8.36 -3.11
C SER A 70 -8.66 -9.57 -3.53
N LEU A 71 -9.00 -10.48 -2.62
CA LEU A 71 -9.93 -11.59 -2.91
C LEU A 71 -11.33 -11.05 -3.24
N ARG A 72 -11.83 -10.09 -2.44
CA ARG A 72 -13.08 -9.39 -2.69
C ARG A 72 -13.09 -8.69 -4.05
N GLY A 73 -12.04 -7.95 -4.40
CA GLY A 73 -11.86 -7.29 -5.70
C GLY A 73 -11.78 -8.24 -6.90
N LEU A 74 -11.43 -9.51 -6.67
CA LEU A 74 -11.50 -10.59 -7.67
C LEU A 74 -12.85 -11.31 -7.71
N GLY A 75 -13.85 -10.85 -6.95
CA GLY A 75 -15.18 -11.46 -6.84
C GLY A 75 -15.21 -12.74 -6.00
N ARG A 76 -14.15 -13.02 -5.21
CA ARG A 76 -14.05 -14.20 -4.33
C ARG A 76 -14.43 -13.81 -2.91
N VAL A 77 -15.62 -13.28 -2.74
CA VAL A 77 -16.08 -12.63 -1.49
C VAL A 77 -16.16 -13.63 -0.34
N GLU A 78 -16.62 -14.86 -0.58
CA GLU A 78 -16.72 -15.92 0.44
C GLU A 78 -15.34 -16.25 1.03
N LYS A 79 -14.32 -16.38 0.17
CA LYS A 79 -12.93 -16.63 0.61
C LYS A 79 -12.35 -15.45 1.40
N ALA A 80 -12.77 -14.22 1.10
CA ALA A 80 -12.36 -13.06 1.87
C ALA A 80 -12.96 -13.08 3.29
N ILE A 81 -14.23 -13.49 3.41
CA ILE A 81 -14.91 -13.67 4.71
C ILE A 81 -14.24 -14.77 5.54
N GLU A 82 -13.96 -15.92 4.95
CA GLU A 82 -13.24 -17.02 5.60
C GLU A 82 -11.89 -16.57 6.15
N LEU A 83 -11.10 -15.84 5.35
CA LEU A 83 -9.82 -15.30 5.77
C LEU A 83 -9.95 -14.28 6.90
N ALA A 84 -10.96 -13.41 6.85
CA ALA A 84 -11.21 -12.41 7.88
C ALA A 84 -11.65 -13.03 9.22
N GLN A 85 -12.17 -14.26 9.21
CA GLN A 85 -12.60 -15.01 10.39
C GLN A 85 -11.56 -16.03 10.89
N SER A 86 -10.37 -16.08 10.27
CA SER A 86 -9.32 -17.02 10.65
C SER A 86 -8.68 -16.70 12.02
N GLU A 87 -7.97 -17.68 12.60
CA GLU A 87 -7.24 -17.49 13.86
C GLU A 87 -6.16 -16.40 13.75
N GLU A 88 -5.49 -16.31 12.59
CA GLU A 88 -4.47 -15.27 12.35
C GLU A 88 -5.09 -13.88 12.33
N SER A 89 -6.30 -13.73 11.79
CA SER A 89 -7.06 -12.48 11.85
C SER A 89 -7.40 -12.09 13.29
N ALA A 90 -7.73 -13.06 14.15
CA ALA A 90 -8.05 -12.79 15.55
C ALA A 90 -6.85 -12.23 16.34
N ASN A 91 -5.63 -12.62 15.96
CA ASN A 91 -4.36 -12.26 16.61
C ASN A 91 -3.72 -10.95 16.08
N LEU A 92 -4.39 -10.25 15.16
CA LEU A 92 -3.90 -8.98 14.60
C LEU A 92 -3.80 -7.86 15.65
N GLU A 93 -2.85 -6.95 15.45
CA GLU A 93 -2.79 -5.69 16.19
C GLU A 93 -4.09 -4.90 16.00
N PRO A 94 -4.58 -4.15 17.01
CA PRO A 94 -5.81 -3.35 16.92
C PRO A 94 -5.99 -2.53 15.63
N SER A 95 -4.95 -1.86 15.14
CA SER A 95 -5.02 -1.05 13.92
C SER A 95 -5.32 -1.91 12.68
N VAL A 96 -4.59 -3.00 12.51
CA VAL A 96 -4.75 -3.95 11.40
C VAL A 96 -6.07 -4.71 11.51
N LYS A 97 -6.51 -5.03 12.74
CA LYS A 97 -7.81 -5.67 12.99
C LYS A 97 -8.98 -4.79 12.57
N VAL A 98 -8.89 -3.47 12.79
CA VAL A 98 -9.91 -2.53 12.31
C VAL A 98 -9.96 -2.53 10.78
N GLU A 99 -8.82 -2.51 10.09
CA GLU A 99 -8.80 -2.62 8.62
C GLU A 99 -9.39 -3.95 8.15
N MET A 100 -9.09 -5.07 8.81
CA MET A 100 -9.70 -6.36 8.48
C MET A 100 -11.22 -6.33 8.63
N GLN A 101 -11.74 -5.72 9.69
CA GLN A 101 -13.18 -5.61 9.90
C GLN A 101 -13.86 -4.68 8.89
N ILE A 102 -13.18 -3.62 8.44
CA ILE A 102 -13.64 -2.77 7.33
C ILE A 102 -13.80 -3.60 6.05
N VAL A 103 -12.81 -4.43 5.73
CA VAL A 103 -12.87 -5.33 4.57
C VAL A 103 -14.00 -6.35 4.71
N LEU A 104 -14.16 -6.95 5.90
CA LEU A 104 -15.24 -7.91 6.18
C LEU A 104 -16.62 -7.26 6.03
N ALA A 105 -16.80 -6.05 6.55
CA ALA A 105 -18.04 -5.28 6.40
C ALA A 105 -18.32 -4.97 4.92
N GLY A 106 -17.29 -4.62 4.14
CA GLY A 106 -17.39 -4.46 2.69
C GLY A 106 -17.83 -5.73 1.97
N CYS A 107 -17.31 -6.89 2.38
CA CYS A 107 -17.73 -8.19 1.84
C CYS A 107 -19.22 -8.46 2.10
N PHE A 108 -19.72 -8.21 3.32
CA PHE A 108 -21.14 -8.36 3.62
C PHE A 108 -22.01 -7.36 2.87
N ALA A 109 -21.54 -6.13 2.68
CA ALA A 109 -22.24 -5.11 1.90
C ALA A 109 -22.38 -5.52 0.42
N ASP A 110 -21.34 -6.10 -0.19
CA ASP A 110 -21.39 -6.62 -1.56
C ASP A 110 -22.44 -7.74 -1.72
N LEU A 111 -22.64 -8.54 -0.67
CA LEU A 111 -23.68 -9.57 -0.60
C LEU A 111 -25.08 -9.02 -0.26
N GLY A 112 -25.22 -7.70 -0.06
CA GLY A 112 -26.46 -7.04 0.35
C GLY A 112 -26.85 -7.27 1.82
N LYS A 113 -25.96 -7.84 2.62
CA LYS A 113 -26.18 -8.16 4.04
C LYS A 113 -25.75 -7.00 4.94
N LEU A 114 -26.45 -5.86 4.80
CA LEU A 114 -26.09 -4.62 5.49
C LEU A 114 -26.11 -4.74 7.02
N ASP A 115 -27.02 -5.54 7.58
CA ASP A 115 -27.08 -5.77 9.03
C ASP A 115 -25.83 -6.50 9.54
N GLU A 116 -25.33 -7.50 8.79
CA GLU A 116 -24.09 -8.22 9.10
C GLU A 116 -22.86 -7.28 8.96
N ALA A 117 -22.87 -6.41 7.94
CA ALA A 117 -21.82 -5.42 7.72
C ALA A 117 -21.71 -4.42 8.88
N LEU A 118 -22.85 -3.89 9.35
CA LEU A 118 -22.90 -2.98 10.50
C LEU A 118 -22.45 -3.70 11.78
N ALA A 119 -22.95 -4.92 12.03
CA ALA A 119 -22.59 -5.70 13.21
C ALA A 119 -21.07 -6.00 13.28
N ALA A 120 -20.43 -6.24 12.14
CA ALA A 120 -18.98 -6.44 12.07
C ALA A 120 -18.21 -5.22 12.62
N LEU A 121 -18.59 -4.00 12.22
CA LEU A 121 -17.95 -2.77 12.69
C LEU A 121 -18.36 -2.41 14.13
N GLU A 122 -19.62 -2.62 14.50
CA GLU A 122 -20.14 -2.34 15.85
C GLU A 122 -19.47 -3.24 16.92
N SER A 123 -18.89 -4.38 16.52
CA SER A 123 -18.13 -5.26 17.43
C SER A 123 -16.78 -4.68 17.88
N LEU A 124 -16.27 -3.66 17.18
CA LEU A 124 -15.00 -3.02 17.49
C LEU A 124 -15.13 -2.03 18.66
N GLU A 125 -14.34 -2.22 19.70
CA GLU A 125 -14.22 -1.22 20.80
C GLU A 125 -13.71 0.15 20.30
N GLN A 126 -13.00 0.15 19.17
CA GLN A 126 -12.45 1.31 18.50
C GLN A 126 -13.51 2.15 17.79
N LEU A 127 -14.70 1.61 17.52
CA LEU A 127 -15.84 2.38 17.00
C LEU A 127 -16.43 3.22 18.14
N ASN A 128 -15.67 4.24 18.53
CA ASN A 128 -15.96 5.05 19.69
C ASN A 128 -16.07 6.52 19.28
N PHE A 129 -17.27 7.06 19.39
CA PHE A 129 -17.58 8.43 18.99
C PHE A 129 -16.67 9.48 19.63
N ASN A 130 -16.11 9.23 20.81
CA ASN A 130 -15.32 10.21 21.57
C ASN A 130 -13.80 10.00 21.49
N ARG A 131 -13.30 9.03 20.72
CA ARG A 131 -11.87 8.76 20.58
C ARG A 131 -11.45 8.78 19.12
N ALA A 132 -10.34 9.46 18.84
CA ALA A 132 -9.72 9.51 17.53
C ALA A 132 -8.39 8.74 17.57
N PHE A 133 -8.39 7.54 17.00
CA PHE A 133 -7.19 6.79 16.63
C PHE A 133 -6.79 7.17 15.20
N SER A 134 -5.57 6.84 14.78
CA SER A 134 -5.09 7.14 13.41
C SER A 134 -6.01 6.60 12.30
N PHE A 135 -6.65 5.46 12.53
CA PHE A 135 -7.60 4.81 11.60
C PHE A 135 -9.07 5.21 11.82
N SER A 136 -9.37 6.03 12.85
CA SER A 136 -10.76 6.41 13.18
C SER A 136 -11.48 7.16 12.05
N PRO A 137 -10.87 8.12 11.33
CA PRO A 137 -11.55 8.79 10.22
C PRO A 137 -12.09 7.81 9.17
N ARG A 138 -11.24 6.87 8.74
CA ARG A 138 -11.59 5.81 7.78
C ARG A 138 -12.69 4.90 8.33
N LEU A 139 -12.56 4.42 9.57
CA LEU A 139 -13.58 3.59 10.21
C LEU A 139 -14.95 4.31 10.30
N PHE A 140 -14.96 5.59 10.68
CA PHE A 140 -16.18 6.37 10.81
C PHE A 140 -16.83 6.66 9.46
N ALA A 141 -16.02 6.93 8.42
CA ALA A 141 -16.50 7.13 7.06
C ALA A 141 -17.21 5.88 6.53
N VAL A 142 -16.55 4.71 6.61
CA VAL A 142 -17.14 3.43 6.17
C VAL A 142 -18.41 3.10 6.97
N TYR A 143 -18.39 3.30 8.29
CA TYR A 143 -19.57 3.05 9.11
C TYR A 143 -20.75 3.97 8.74
N ALA A 144 -20.48 5.25 8.45
CA ALA A 144 -21.50 6.18 8.01
C ALA A 144 -22.08 5.79 6.64
N GLU A 145 -21.25 5.37 5.69
CA GLU A 145 -21.69 4.87 4.38
C GLU A 145 -22.61 3.66 4.51
N LEU A 146 -22.26 2.68 5.36
CA LEU A 146 -23.11 1.51 5.62
C LEU A 146 -24.42 1.88 6.30
N LEU A 147 -24.41 2.81 7.26
CA LEU A 147 -25.64 3.34 7.88
C LEU A 147 -26.55 4.01 6.83
N ALA A 148 -25.98 4.80 5.93
CA ALA A 148 -26.73 5.43 4.85
C ALA A 148 -27.33 4.39 3.89
N ALA A 149 -26.55 3.37 3.51
CA ALA A 149 -27.02 2.26 2.70
C ALA A 149 -28.17 1.48 3.36
N ALA A 150 -28.13 1.33 4.69
CA ALA A 150 -29.21 0.72 5.48
C ALA A 150 -30.42 1.65 5.72
N GLY A 151 -30.39 2.87 5.20
CA GLY A 151 -31.46 3.86 5.36
C GLY A 151 -31.45 4.62 6.70
N ARG A 152 -30.44 4.43 7.55
CA ARG A 152 -30.25 5.12 8.84
C ARG A 152 -29.59 6.49 8.63
N THR A 153 -30.19 7.34 7.79
CA THR A 153 -29.58 8.59 7.28
C THR A 153 -29.24 9.61 8.37
N GLU A 154 -30.05 9.71 9.43
CA GLU A 154 -29.76 10.64 10.53
C GLU A 154 -28.52 10.24 11.33
N GLU A 155 -28.29 8.94 11.50
CA GLU A 155 -27.11 8.41 12.18
C GLU A 155 -25.88 8.53 11.30
N ALA A 156 -26.00 8.18 10.01
CA ALA A 156 -24.94 8.38 9.02
C ALA A 156 -24.42 9.83 9.04
N ALA A 157 -25.33 10.81 8.96
CA ALA A 157 -24.96 12.23 8.98
C ALA A 157 -24.28 12.69 10.29
N ARG A 158 -24.50 11.98 11.42
CA ARG A 158 -23.77 12.25 12.67
C ARG A 158 -22.35 11.71 12.60
N TRP A 159 -22.16 10.50 12.07
CA TRP A 159 -20.85 9.89 11.92
C TRP A 159 -20.00 10.57 10.85
N GLU A 160 -20.59 11.00 9.73
CA GLU A 160 -19.90 11.82 8.71
C GLU A 160 -19.31 13.10 9.31
N LYS A 161 -20.08 13.82 10.14
CA LYS A 161 -19.56 15.01 10.85
C LYS A 161 -18.41 14.64 11.78
N GLN A 162 -18.45 13.44 12.36
CA GLN A 162 -17.42 12.98 13.28
C GLN A 162 -16.11 12.63 12.57
N VAL A 163 -16.14 12.25 11.29
CA VAL A 163 -14.93 12.08 10.46
C VAL A 163 -14.09 13.35 10.47
N ALA A 164 -14.69 14.49 10.10
CA ALA A 164 -13.99 15.79 10.06
C ALA A 164 -13.50 16.26 11.45
N VAL A 165 -14.19 15.86 12.54
CA VAL A 165 -13.73 16.14 13.91
C VAL A 165 -12.51 15.28 14.25
N ALA A 166 -12.52 14.00 13.88
CA ALA A 166 -11.42 13.08 14.10
C ALA A 166 -10.17 13.49 13.29
N GLU A 167 -10.33 13.87 12.01
CA GLU A 167 -9.22 14.35 11.16
C GLU A 167 -8.55 15.60 11.74
N ARG A 168 -9.33 16.59 12.18
CA ARG A 168 -8.81 17.78 12.85
C ARG A 168 -8.07 17.44 14.14
N ALA A 169 -8.61 16.53 14.93
CA ALA A 169 -7.97 16.10 16.17
C ALA A 169 -6.62 15.40 15.92
N LEU A 170 -6.48 14.74 14.77
CA LEU A 170 -5.26 14.04 14.35
C LEU A 170 -4.30 14.93 13.53
N GLY A 171 -4.71 16.15 13.16
CA GLY A 171 -3.92 17.05 12.32
C GLY A 171 -3.75 16.53 10.88
N ILE A 172 -4.73 15.75 10.38
CA ILE A 172 -4.73 15.20 9.02
C ILE A 172 -5.28 16.21 8.00
N GLU A 173 -5.83 17.35 8.46
CA GLU A 173 -6.37 18.39 7.57
C GLU A 173 -5.37 18.72 6.45
N GLU A 174 -5.80 18.57 5.19
CA GLU A 174 -5.06 19.07 4.03
C GLU A 174 -4.74 20.54 4.33
N GLU A 175 -3.44 20.85 4.43
CA GLU A 175 -2.98 22.21 4.63
C GLU A 175 -3.57 23.07 3.52
N THR A 176 -4.65 23.80 3.82
CA THR A 176 -5.10 24.90 2.97
C THR A 176 -3.93 25.85 2.88
N GLU A 177 -3.32 25.91 1.70
CA GLU A 177 -2.24 26.82 1.28
C GLU A 177 -1.47 27.43 2.46
N SER A 178 -0.35 26.83 2.87
CA SER A 178 0.55 27.51 3.80
C SER A 178 0.97 28.85 3.16
N PHE A 179 0.40 29.94 3.66
CA PHE A 179 0.73 31.28 3.20
C PHE A 179 2.12 31.61 3.75
N ILE A 180 3.14 31.30 2.95
CA ILE A 180 4.52 31.70 3.24
C ILE A 180 4.56 33.23 3.12
N VAL A 181 4.53 33.92 4.25
CA VAL A 181 4.85 35.35 4.32
C VAL A 181 6.36 35.47 4.30
N ASP A 182 6.93 35.97 3.21
CA ASP A 182 8.32 36.42 3.23
C ASP A 182 8.44 37.56 4.26
N LEU A 183 9.07 37.25 5.39
CA LEU A 183 9.40 38.21 6.45
C LEU A 183 10.70 38.97 6.15
N ALA A 184 11.17 38.96 4.91
CA ALA A 184 12.28 39.80 4.50
C ALA A 184 11.79 41.24 4.45
N PRO A 185 12.29 42.17 5.29
CA PRO A 185 12.16 43.58 4.98
C PRO A 185 12.83 43.80 3.62
N GLU A 186 12.17 44.50 2.70
CA GLU A 186 12.79 45.04 1.48
C GLU A 186 14.07 45.77 1.90
N MET A 187 15.21 45.10 1.77
CA MET A 187 16.50 45.74 1.93
C MET A 187 16.68 46.57 0.67
N ASP A 188 16.63 47.90 0.82
CA ASP A 188 16.90 48.85 -0.25
C ASP A 188 18.08 48.37 -1.10
N GLU A 189 17.83 48.15 -2.39
CA GLU A 189 18.84 47.78 -3.38
C GLU A 189 19.79 48.96 -3.60
N GLU A 190 20.79 49.12 -2.73
CA GLU A 190 22.02 49.80 -3.15
C GLU A 190 22.81 48.82 -4.01
N GLU A 191 22.69 48.98 -5.34
CA GLU A 191 23.44 48.25 -6.37
C GLU A 191 24.96 48.42 -6.15
N GLU A 192 25.58 47.58 -5.32
CA GLU A 192 27.02 47.35 -5.41
C GLU A 192 27.26 46.36 -6.56
N GLU A 193 27.51 46.90 -7.77
CA GLU A 193 27.94 46.14 -8.94
C GLU A 193 29.22 45.34 -8.61
N ALA A 194 29.07 44.05 -8.33
CA ALA A 194 30.20 43.15 -8.20
C ALA A 194 30.95 43.09 -9.55
N PRO A 195 32.29 43.29 -9.56
CA PRO A 195 33.05 43.38 -10.80
C PRO A 195 33.04 42.05 -11.56
N ARG A 196 32.92 42.12 -12.89
CA ARG A 196 32.88 40.92 -13.75
C ARG A 196 34.31 40.39 -13.93
N ALA A 197 34.44 39.07 -14.02
CA ALA A 197 35.73 38.37 -14.14
C ALA A 197 36.65 38.82 -15.30
N ARG A 198 36.12 39.56 -16.29
CA ARG A 198 36.90 40.13 -17.41
C ARG A 198 37.75 41.35 -17.03
N ASP A 199 37.46 41.99 -15.90
CA ASP A 199 38.15 43.21 -15.45
C ASP A 199 39.42 42.90 -14.64
N LEU A 200 39.78 41.61 -14.50
CA LEU A 200 40.97 41.11 -13.80
C LEU A 200 42.12 40.66 -14.73
N VAL A 201 41.95 40.76 -16.05
CA VAL A 201 42.99 40.35 -17.00
C VAL A 201 43.73 41.59 -17.51
N ASP A 202 44.87 41.86 -16.88
CA ASP A 202 45.79 42.91 -17.31
C ASP A 202 46.43 42.53 -18.64
N SER A 203 46.41 43.48 -19.57
CA SER A 203 46.92 43.36 -20.93
C SER A 203 48.38 43.82 -20.93
N GLU A 204 49.34 42.91 -20.69
CA GLU A 204 50.72 43.14 -21.10
C GLU A 204 51.41 41.90 -21.67
N ALA A 205 51.99 42.13 -22.85
CA ALA A 205 53.19 41.54 -23.42
C ALA A 205 53.10 40.16 -24.11
N ALA A 206 53.09 40.27 -25.45
CA ALA A 206 53.44 39.29 -26.44
C ALA A 206 54.92 38.82 -26.40
N ALA A 207 55.19 37.72 -27.12
CA ALA A 207 56.46 37.14 -27.62
C ALA A 207 56.62 35.70 -27.11
N ASP A 208 56.96 34.68 -27.89
CA ASP A 208 57.34 34.52 -29.29
C ASP A 208 57.19 33.03 -29.64
N SER A 209 57.22 32.75 -30.94
CA SER A 209 57.31 31.45 -31.62
C SER A 209 58.18 30.36 -30.96
N ASP A 210 57.86 29.07 -31.19
CA ASP A 210 58.54 28.25 -32.22
C ASP A 210 57.96 26.81 -32.36
N GLU A 211 58.38 26.18 -33.44
CA GLU A 211 57.95 25.02 -34.23
C GLU A 211 57.63 23.63 -33.62
N THR A 212 56.89 22.92 -34.48
CA THR A 212 56.39 21.54 -34.67
C THR A 212 57.45 20.38 -34.66
N PRO A 213 57.15 19.17 -35.19
CA PRO A 213 56.45 18.00 -34.61
C PRO A 213 57.35 16.72 -34.68
N GLU A 214 56.89 15.52 -34.28
CA GLU A 214 57.40 14.24 -34.84
C GLU A 214 56.45 13.07 -34.52
N GLU A 215 56.30 12.18 -35.49
CA GLU A 215 55.39 11.03 -35.55
C GLU A 215 55.97 9.77 -34.87
N GLY A 216 55.10 8.77 -34.63
CA GLY A 216 55.53 7.42 -34.26
C GLY A 216 54.39 6.40 -34.27
N ALA A 217 54.28 5.67 -35.38
CA ALA A 217 53.23 4.71 -35.75
C ALA A 217 53.14 3.41 -34.92
N SER A 218 51.98 2.73 -35.00
CA SER A 218 51.80 1.28 -35.30
C SER A 218 50.41 0.77 -34.83
N SER A 219 49.46 0.57 -35.76
CA SER A 219 48.97 -0.74 -36.30
C SER A 219 47.96 -1.46 -35.39
N GLY A 220 46.67 -1.56 -35.75
CA GLY A 220 46.04 -2.67 -36.51
C GLY A 220 45.55 -3.75 -35.52
N GLU A 221 44.32 -4.27 -35.48
CA GLU A 221 43.41 -4.71 -36.54
C GLU A 221 42.06 -5.09 -35.88
N THR A 222 40.99 -5.03 -36.67
CA THR A 222 39.58 -5.37 -36.37
C THR A 222 39.31 -6.87 -36.34
N ALA A 223 38.31 -7.32 -35.56
CA ALA A 223 37.50 -8.49 -35.90
C ALA A 223 36.12 -8.43 -35.22
N GLU A 224 35.09 -8.30 -36.05
CA GLU A 224 33.69 -8.61 -35.76
C GLU A 224 33.51 -10.14 -35.65
N SER A 225 32.54 -10.58 -34.86
CA SER A 225 31.81 -11.82 -35.14
C SER A 225 30.39 -11.75 -34.58
N ASP A 226 29.46 -11.59 -35.50
CA ASP A 226 28.05 -11.99 -35.43
C ASP A 226 27.90 -13.47 -35.07
N ALA A 227 26.86 -13.79 -34.29
CA ALA A 227 26.16 -15.07 -34.35
C ALA A 227 24.74 -14.90 -33.79
N GLU A 228 23.77 -15.09 -34.68
CA GLU A 228 22.34 -14.98 -34.45
C GLU A 228 21.72 -16.18 -33.71
N ASP A 229 20.53 -15.89 -33.18
CA ASP A 229 19.31 -16.70 -33.10
C ASP A 229 19.29 -18.01 -32.29
N ASP A 230 18.43 -18.02 -31.28
CA ASP A 230 17.59 -19.19 -31.00
C ASP A 230 16.33 -18.73 -30.23
N THR A 231 15.25 -18.56 -31.00
CA THR A 231 13.88 -18.51 -30.51
C THR A 231 13.44 -19.89 -30.01
N GLU A 232 13.14 -20.02 -28.72
CA GLU A 232 12.17 -21.03 -28.26
C GLU A 232 11.19 -20.46 -27.23
N SER A 233 9.93 -20.61 -27.61
CA SER A 233 8.72 -20.41 -26.83
C SER A 233 8.69 -21.31 -25.59
N ALA A 234 8.45 -20.73 -24.42
CA ALA A 234 7.93 -21.45 -23.27
C ALA A 234 6.73 -20.70 -22.69
N ALA A 235 5.56 -21.14 -23.15
CA ALA A 235 4.28 -20.90 -22.52
C ALA A 235 4.23 -21.54 -21.12
N GLU A 236 3.34 -20.98 -20.29
CA GLU A 236 2.71 -21.60 -19.12
C GLU A 236 3.61 -22.08 -17.97
N GLN A 237 3.72 -21.22 -16.96
CA GLN A 237 3.59 -21.65 -15.57
C GLN A 237 2.67 -20.67 -14.84
N THR A 238 1.36 -20.84 -15.05
CA THR A 238 0.36 -20.42 -14.08
C THR A 238 0.52 -21.32 -12.85
N GLY A 239 1.44 -20.97 -11.97
CA GLY A 239 1.51 -21.49 -10.60
C GLY A 239 0.37 -20.89 -9.78
N ILE A 240 -0.86 -21.22 -10.14
CA ILE A 240 -1.98 -21.14 -9.23
C ILE A 240 -1.89 -22.43 -8.42
N ASP A 241 -1.17 -22.39 -7.30
CA ASP A 241 -1.43 -23.36 -6.24
C ASP A 241 -2.81 -22.99 -5.67
N GLU A 242 -3.81 -23.73 -6.12
CA GLU A 242 -5.15 -23.77 -5.54
C GLU A 242 -5.19 -24.60 -4.23
N GLU A 243 -4.06 -25.21 -3.85
CA GLU A 243 -3.84 -25.89 -2.57
C GLU A 243 -2.85 -25.08 -1.73
N ASP A 244 -3.33 -24.13 -0.93
CA ASP A 244 -2.58 -23.71 0.25
C ASP A 244 -3.55 -23.22 1.35
N GLY A 245 -4.00 -24.19 2.15
CA GLY A 245 -4.00 -24.05 3.61
C GLY A 245 -5.00 -23.10 4.27
N LEU A 246 -6.27 -23.09 3.87
CA LEU A 246 -7.31 -22.98 4.89
C LEU A 246 -7.63 -24.41 5.29
N ALA A 247 -7.20 -24.83 6.49
CA ALA A 247 -7.63 -26.10 7.02
C ALA A 247 -9.15 -26.09 7.10
N GLU A 248 -9.83 -26.97 6.35
CA GLU A 248 -11.23 -27.29 6.61
C GLU A 248 -11.32 -27.80 8.05
N VAL A 249 -11.79 -26.95 8.95
CA VAL A 249 -12.21 -27.38 10.29
C VAL A 249 -13.53 -28.11 10.10
N ASP A 250 -13.49 -29.44 10.19
CA ASP A 250 -14.67 -30.31 10.19
C ASP A 250 -15.67 -29.80 11.24
N ALA A 251 -16.82 -29.29 10.77
CA ALA A 251 -17.89 -28.77 11.61
C ALA A 251 -18.56 -29.84 12.50
N ASP A 252 -18.21 -31.11 12.31
CA ASP A 252 -18.74 -32.25 13.07
C ASP A 252 -18.06 -32.45 14.44
N HIS A 253 -17.00 -31.71 14.78
CA HIS A 253 -16.31 -31.90 16.07
C HIS A 253 -16.76 -30.97 17.21
N ILE A 254 -17.62 -29.98 16.94
CA ILE A 254 -18.09 -29.02 17.97
C ILE A 254 -19.40 -29.49 18.64
N SER A 255 -20.13 -30.46 18.07
CA SER A 255 -21.42 -30.89 18.65
C SER A 255 -21.30 -31.84 19.85
N ASP A 256 -20.17 -32.55 20.02
CA ASP A 256 -20.04 -33.57 21.07
C ASP A 256 -19.62 -32.97 22.42
N GLU A 257 -18.82 -31.90 22.45
CA GLU A 257 -18.27 -31.35 23.70
C GLU A 257 -19.24 -30.44 24.48
N VAL A 258 -20.36 -30.01 23.86
CA VAL A 258 -21.40 -29.23 24.55
C VAL A 258 -22.44 -30.13 25.22
N SER A 259 -22.49 -31.42 24.88
CA SER A 259 -23.48 -32.35 25.44
C SER A 259 -23.10 -32.92 26.81
N GLU A 260 -21.81 -32.95 27.16
CA GLU A 260 -21.35 -33.47 28.46
C GLU A 260 -21.38 -32.43 29.60
N ILE A 261 -21.51 -31.12 29.30
CA ILE A 261 -21.51 -30.06 30.33
C ILE A 261 -22.92 -29.79 30.89
N THR A 262 -23.99 -30.19 30.21
CA THR A 262 -25.36 -29.88 30.64
C THR A 262 -26.00 -30.87 31.61
N ASP A 263 -25.38 -32.02 31.87
CA ASP A 263 -25.98 -33.07 32.72
C ASP A 263 -25.51 -33.07 34.19
N GLU A 264 -24.49 -32.28 34.57
CA GLU A 264 -23.99 -32.28 35.96
C GLU A 264 -24.66 -31.25 36.89
N ASP A 265 -25.40 -30.25 36.35
CA ASP A 265 -26.05 -29.20 37.16
C ASP A 265 -27.56 -29.45 37.44
N ALA A 266 -28.10 -30.60 37.06
CA ALA A 266 -29.52 -30.95 37.30
C ALA A 266 -29.75 -31.84 38.55
N ALA A 267 -28.72 -32.17 39.33
CA ALA A 267 -28.85 -33.05 40.48
C ALA A 267 -28.01 -32.63 41.69
N LYS A 268 -28.30 -31.47 42.29
CA LYS A 268 -28.11 -31.26 43.74
C LYS A 268 -28.89 -30.08 44.31
#